data_AF-A0A081D3D5-F1
#
_entry.id   AF-A0A081D3D5-F1
#
_cell.length_a   1.000
_cell.length_b   1.000
_cell.length_c   1.000
_cell.angle_alpha   90.00
_cell.angle_beta   90.00
_cell.angle_gamma   90.00
#
_symmetry.space_group_name_H-M   'P 1'
#
loop_
_entity.id
_entity.type
_entity.pdbx_description
1 polymer ?
#
loop_
_entity_poly.entity_id
_entity_poly.type
_entity_poly.pdbx_seq_one_letter_code
_entity_poly.pdbx_strand_id
1 'polypeptide(L)'
;MQSKYLLLDTSVLSEARRREPIEKVTEFLRSLPDEAIAIPLIAVFELERGAQSLMMKDSARGRLYLDWLSELVKKDIYFPPMTVDVYRLIARMAAVPAFYSYWRNSGPSKRLRFGCDPAIAAVSIVHGIPIVSLDTNDFLRIHHFFPLPGLYDPVRDIWRVPGGNQAELRSGSRHTENVLFKDELQTAAIACR
;
A
#
# COMPACT_ATOMS: atom_id res chain seq x y z
N MET A 1 -15.59 16.82 -1.05
CA MET A 1 -16.22 15.51 -0.77
C MET A 1 -15.16 14.60 -0.18
N GLN A 2 -15.45 13.93 0.92
CA GLN A 2 -14.49 13.04 1.60
C GLN A 2 -14.50 11.67 0.91
N SER A 3 -13.35 11.00 0.80
CA SER A 3 -13.25 9.69 0.17
C SER A 3 -13.77 8.58 1.09
N LYS A 4 -14.56 7.65 0.53
CA LYS A 4 -15.00 6.41 1.21
C LYS A 4 -13.90 5.35 1.28
N TYR A 5 -12.78 5.57 0.57
CA TYR A 5 -11.71 4.60 0.41
C TYR A 5 -10.58 4.78 1.44
N LEU A 6 -9.85 3.69 1.68
CA LEU A 6 -8.55 3.65 2.33
C LEU A 6 -7.52 3.10 1.34
N LEU A 7 -6.42 3.84 1.16
CA LEU A 7 -5.34 3.46 0.27
C LEU A 7 -4.36 2.54 0.99
N LEU A 8 -4.33 1.27 0.62
CA LEU A 8 -3.44 0.29 1.21
C LEU A 8 -2.03 0.41 0.61
N ASP A 9 -1.06 0.73 1.45
CA ASP A 9 0.36 0.76 1.11
C ASP A 9 0.93 -0.65 0.81
N THR A 10 2.05 -0.70 0.10
CA THR A 10 2.78 -1.95 -0.21
C THR A 10 3.14 -2.73 1.06
N SER A 11 3.48 -2.04 2.15
CA SER A 11 3.82 -2.67 3.43
C SER A 11 2.66 -3.50 4.00
N VAL A 12 1.43 -3.00 3.88
CA VAL A 12 0.20 -3.67 4.34
C VAL A 12 -0.14 -4.86 3.45
N LEU A 13 -0.05 -4.68 2.12
CA LEU A 13 -0.29 -5.76 1.15
C LEU A 13 0.74 -6.89 1.31
N SER A 14 2.01 -6.53 1.56
CA SER A 14 3.09 -7.48 1.82
C SER A 14 2.88 -8.26 3.12
N GLU A 15 2.35 -7.61 4.16
CA GLU A 15 2.01 -8.24 5.42
C GLU A 15 0.84 -9.21 5.25
N ALA A 16 -0.23 -8.81 4.55
CA ALA A 16 -1.41 -9.66 4.30
C ALA A 16 -1.08 -10.96 3.54
N ARG A 17 0.00 -10.95 2.76
CA ARG A 17 0.51 -12.13 2.03
C ARG A 17 1.32 -13.08 2.93
N ARG A 18 1.78 -12.65 4.11
CA ARG A 18 2.61 -13.52 4.96
C ARG A 18 1.81 -14.74 5.40
N ARG A 19 2.52 -15.85 5.62
CA ARG A 19 1.95 -17.09 6.17
C ARG A 19 1.29 -16.85 7.54
N GLU A 20 1.97 -16.08 8.36
CA GLU A 20 1.54 -15.69 9.71
C GLU A 20 1.57 -14.16 9.75
N PRO A 21 0.52 -13.51 9.20
CA PRO A 21 0.42 -12.06 9.21
C PRO A 21 0.18 -11.57 10.64
N ILE A 22 0.57 -10.33 10.92
CA ILE A 22 0.25 -9.69 12.20
C ILE A 22 -1.27 -9.73 12.41
N GLU A 23 -1.69 -10.27 13.56
CA GLU A 23 -3.10 -10.49 13.90
C GLU A 23 -3.92 -9.20 13.79
N LYS A 24 -3.44 -8.11 14.39
CA LYS A 24 -4.10 -6.79 14.31
C LYS A 24 -4.29 -6.26 12.89
N VAL A 25 -3.32 -6.52 12.00
CA VAL A 25 -3.43 -6.10 10.59
C VAL A 25 -4.51 -6.93 9.90
N THR A 26 -4.58 -8.23 10.22
CA THR A 26 -5.60 -9.14 9.69
C THR A 26 -6.99 -8.76 10.17
N GLU A 27 -7.16 -8.50 11.47
CA GLU A 27 -8.41 -8.03 12.07
C GLU A 27 -8.88 -6.72 11.43
N PHE A 28 -7.96 -5.75 11.31
CA PHE A 28 -8.25 -4.48 10.67
C PHE A 28 -8.71 -4.68 9.23
N LEU A 29 -7.93 -5.41 8.42
CA LEU A 29 -8.27 -5.63 7.02
C LEU A 29 -9.64 -6.32 6.90
N ARG A 30 -9.90 -7.40 7.66
CA ARG A 30 -11.21 -8.09 7.68
C ARG A 30 -12.37 -7.18 8.07
N SER A 31 -12.13 -6.16 8.92
CA SER A 31 -13.17 -5.20 9.28
C SER A 31 -13.58 -4.25 8.14
N LEU A 32 -12.75 -4.11 7.09
CA LEU A 32 -13.05 -3.23 5.96
C LEU A 32 -14.00 -3.90 4.96
N PRO A 33 -15.05 -3.20 4.51
CA PRO A 33 -15.83 -3.63 3.35
C PRO A 33 -14.98 -3.51 2.08
N ASP A 34 -15.25 -4.38 1.08
CA ASP A 34 -14.50 -4.42 -0.19
C ASP A 34 -14.54 -3.04 -0.89
N GLU A 35 -15.66 -2.32 -0.79
CA GLU A 35 -15.88 -1.00 -1.41
C GLU A 35 -15.14 0.16 -0.74
N ALA A 36 -14.53 -0.08 0.43
CA ALA A 36 -13.66 0.87 1.11
C ALA A 36 -12.17 0.63 0.80
N ILE A 37 -11.81 -0.43 0.08
CA ILE A 37 -10.40 -0.75 -0.20
C ILE A 37 -9.98 -0.09 -1.52
N ALA A 38 -8.85 0.62 -1.48
CA ALA A 38 -8.15 1.09 -2.67
C ALA A 38 -6.68 0.66 -2.65
N ILE A 39 -6.14 0.33 -3.83
CA ILE A 39 -4.72 -0.02 -4.00
C ILE A 39 -4.08 0.93 -5.01
N PRO A 40 -2.98 1.62 -4.68
CA PRO A 40 -2.29 2.44 -5.65
C PRO A 40 -1.54 1.55 -6.65
N LEU A 41 -1.65 1.84 -7.95
CA LEU A 41 -0.97 1.04 -8.99
C LEU A 41 0.55 0.96 -8.81
N ILE A 42 1.16 1.94 -8.13
CA ILE A 42 2.59 1.90 -7.83
C ILE A 42 2.96 0.78 -6.82
N ALA A 43 2.03 0.37 -5.95
CA ALA A 43 2.25 -0.77 -5.06
C ALA A 43 2.28 -2.08 -5.87
N VAL A 44 1.46 -2.21 -6.91
CA VAL A 44 1.51 -3.37 -7.84
C VAL A 44 2.89 -3.44 -8.51
N PHE A 45 3.42 -2.31 -8.99
CA PHE A 45 4.78 -2.23 -9.53
C PHE A 45 5.83 -2.69 -8.51
N GLU A 46 5.72 -2.27 -7.25
CA GLU A 46 6.67 -2.64 -6.20
C GLU A 46 6.63 -4.14 -5.86
N LEU A 47 5.42 -4.70 -5.73
CA LEU A 47 5.18 -6.12 -5.48
C LEU A 47 5.73 -6.97 -6.64
N GLU A 48 5.42 -6.60 -7.88
CA GLU A 48 5.89 -7.32 -9.06
C GLU A 48 7.42 -7.26 -9.18
N ARG A 49 8.03 -6.09 -9.00
CA ARG A 49 9.49 -5.96 -8.98
C ARG A 49 10.12 -6.85 -7.89
N GLY A 50 9.47 -6.94 -6.72
CA GLY A 50 9.87 -7.84 -5.64
C GLY A 50 9.79 -9.31 -6.06
N ALA A 51 8.69 -9.72 -6.69
CA ALA A 51 8.48 -11.08 -7.19
C ALA A 51 9.48 -11.45 -8.31
N GLN A 52 9.74 -10.55 -9.25
CA GLN A 52 10.75 -10.74 -10.31
C GLN A 52 12.17 -10.85 -9.73
N SER A 53 12.50 -10.04 -8.72
CA SER A 53 13.79 -10.18 -8.04
C SER A 53 13.91 -11.51 -7.29
N LEU A 54 12.79 -12.04 -6.77
CA LEU A 54 12.76 -13.35 -6.12
C LEU A 54 12.90 -14.48 -7.15
N MET A 55 12.25 -14.37 -8.31
CA MET A 55 12.35 -15.30 -9.43
C MET A 55 13.80 -15.60 -9.84
N MET A 56 14.67 -14.59 -9.79
CA MET A 56 16.10 -14.73 -10.11
C MET A 56 16.90 -15.57 -9.09
N LYS A 57 16.34 -15.78 -7.88
CA LYS A 57 17.00 -16.49 -6.78
C LYS A 57 16.30 -17.82 -6.48
N ASP A 58 14.98 -17.84 -6.59
CA ASP A 58 14.10 -18.96 -6.33
C ASP A 58 12.88 -18.83 -7.25
N SER A 59 12.91 -19.57 -8.36
CA SER A 59 11.90 -19.47 -9.41
C SER A 59 10.54 -20.01 -8.96
N ALA A 60 10.51 -21.02 -8.08
CA ALA A 60 9.27 -21.57 -7.55
C ALA A 60 8.55 -20.52 -6.69
N ARG A 61 9.27 -19.93 -5.72
CA ARG A 61 8.75 -18.85 -4.88
C ARG A 61 8.31 -17.63 -5.68
N GLY A 62 9.15 -17.22 -6.63
CA GLY A 62 8.86 -16.07 -7.49
C GLY A 62 7.57 -16.28 -8.28
N ARG A 63 7.36 -17.49 -8.82
CA ARG A 63 6.15 -17.83 -9.59
C ARG A 63 4.90 -17.74 -8.72
N LEU A 64 4.94 -18.35 -7.54
CA LEU A 64 3.83 -18.34 -6.62
C LEU A 64 3.47 -16.92 -6.16
N TYR A 65 4.48 -16.06 -5.98
CA TYR A 65 4.26 -14.63 -5.68
C TYR A 65 3.59 -13.90 -6.86
N LEU A 66 4.02 -14.15 -8.10
CA LEU A 66 3.35 -13.58 -9.29
C LEU A 66 1.91 -14.09 -9.45
N ASP A 67 1.66 -15.36 -9.13
CA ASP A 67 0.31 -15.94 -9.20
C ASP A 67 -0.60 -15.28 -8.15
N TRP A 68 -0.11 -15.09 -6.91
CA TRP A 68 -0.83 -14.32 -5.89
C TRP A 68 -1.14 -12.88 -6.33
N LEU A 69 -0.16 -12.19 -6.91
CA LEU A 69 -0.35 -10.81 -7.38
C LEU A 69 -1.38 -10.75 -8.52
N SER A 70 -1.33 -11.74 -9.42
CA SER A 70 -2.28 -11.88 -10.52
C SER A 70 -3.71 -12.07 -10.03
N GLU A 71 -3.90 -12.84 -8.95
CA GLU A 71 -5.21 -12.99 -8.34
C GLU A 71 -5.68 -11.72 -7.62
N LEU A 72 -4.76 -10.96 -7.00
CA LEU A 72 -5.08 -9.71 -6.31
C LEU A 72 -5.62 -8.66 -7.30
N VAL A 73 -4.95 -8.48 -8.44
CA VAL A 73 -5.32 -7.46 -9.43
C VAL A 73 -6.59 -7.81 -10.23
N LYS A 74 -7.02 -9.08 -10.23
CA LYS A 74 -8.29 -9.51 -10.83
C LYS A 74 -9.50 -9.20 -9.95
N LYS A 75 -9.30 -8.94 -8.65
CA LYS A 75 -10.40 -8.66 -7.75
C LYS A 75 -10.99 -7.28 -8.02
N ASP A 76 -12.27 -7.11 -7.68
CA ASP A 76 -12.98 -5.84 -7.80
C ASP A 76 -12.52 -4.87 -6.69
N ILE A 77 -11.36 -4.26 -6.91
CA ILE A 77 -10.73 -3.29 -6.01
C ILE A 77 -10.60 -1.97 -6.75
N TYR A 78 -10.82 -0.86 -6.06
CA TYR A 78 -10.59 0.44 -6.67
C TYR A 78 -9.09 0.73 -6.81
N PHE A 79 -8.64 0.98 -8.04
CA PHE A 79 -7.29 1.45 -8.35
C PHE A 79 -7.35 2.94 -8.72
N PRO A 80 -6.97 3.87 -7.83
CA PRO A 80 -7.02 5.29 -8.14
C PRO A 80 -6.16 5.63 -9.37
N PRO A 81 -6.67 6.42 -10.33
CA PRO A 81 -5.93 6.73 -11.55
C PRO A 81 -4.60 7.46 -11.32
N MET A 82 -3.56 7.05 -12.05
CA MET A 82 -2.29 7.77 -12.14
C MET A 82 -2.42 8.95 -13.13
N THR A 83 -3.12 10.00 -12.71
CA THR A 83 -3.39 11.18 -13.55
C THR A 83 -2.15 12.05 -13.76
N VAL A 84 -2.24 13.02 -14.68
CA VAL A 84 -1.20 14.04 -14.88
C VAL A 84 -0.87 14.77 -13.58
N ASP A 85 -1.86 15.04 -12.73
CA ASP A 85 -1.65 15.75 -11.47
C ASP A 85 -0.93 14.90 -10.43
N VAL A 86 -1.17 13.57 -10.41
CA VAL A 86 -0.36 12.63 -9.62
C VAL A 86 1.10 12.70 -10.06
N TYR A 87 1.39 12.60 -11.36
CA TYR A 87 2.76 12.67 -11.87
C TYR A 87 3.44 14.02 -11.63
N ARG A 88 2.70 15.14 -11.75
CA ARG A 88 3.22 16.47 -11.40
C ARG A 88 3.58 16.56 -9.92
N LEU A 89 2.77 15.98 -9.03
CA LEU A 89 3.07 15.95 -7.61
C LEU A 89 4.29 15.07 -7.31
N ILE A 90 4.40 13.90 -7.95
CA ILE A 90 5.60 13.04 -7.86
C ILE A 90 6.85 13.81 -8.29
N ALA A 91 6.79 14.54 -9.41
CA ALA A 91 7.91 15.34 -9.90
C ALA A 91 8.32 16.44 -8.90
N ARG A 92 7.35 17.12 -8.27
CA ARG A 92 7.62 18.09 -7.19
C ARG A 92 8.29 17.43 -6.00
N MET A 93 7.80 16.27 -5.56
CA MET A 93 8.41 15.50 -4.48
C MET A 93 9.84 15.06 -4.81
N ALA A 94 10.10 14.62 -6.05
CA ALA A 94 11.42 14.21 -6.50
C ALA A 94 12.45 15.36 -6.53
N ALA A 95 11.99 16.62 -6.60
CA ALA A 95 12.84 17.79 -6.50
C ALA A 95 13.24 18.15 -5.05
N VAL A 96 12.55 17.62 -4.04
CA VAL A 96 12.82 17.91 -2.61
C VAL A 96 14.04 17.12 -2.13
N PRO A 97 15.12 17.79 -1.65
CA PRO A 97 16.34 17.10 -1.22
C PRO A 97 16.12 16.07 -0.10
N ALA A 98 15.18 16.33 0.80
CA ALA A 98 14.82 15.40 1.87
C ALA A 98 14.32 14.04 1.34
N PHE A 99 13.85 13.97 0.09
CA PHE A 99 13.27 12.76 -0.50
C PHE A 99 14.23 12.04 -1.44
N TYR A 100 15.47 12.53 -1.61
CA TYR A 100 16.43 11.90 -2.51
C TYR A 100 16.69 10.43 -2.17
N SER A 101 16.66 10.05 -0.89
CA SER A 101 16.83 8.67 -0.45
C SER A 101 15.78 7.69 -0.97
N TYR A 102 14.62 8.15 -1.46
CA TYR A 102 13.62 7.29 -2.11
C TYR A 102 14.02 6.91 -3.55
N TRP A 103 14.80 7.76 -4.22
CA TRP A 103 15.16 7.62 -5.64
C TRP A 103 16.59 7.11 -5.86
N ARG A 104 17.44 7.26 -4.85
CA ARG A 104 18.88 6.95 -4.93
C ARG A 104 19.37 6.42 -3.60
N ASN A 105 20.21 5.39 -3.66
CA ASN A 105 20.86 4.85 -2.47
C ASN A 105 21.84 5.88 -1.89
N SER A 106 21.85 5.97 -0.56
CA SER A 106 22.87 6.73 0.18
C SER A 106 24.16 5.91 0.25
N GLY A 107 25.01 6.02 -0.77
CA GLY A 107 26.29 5.31 -0.83
C GLY A 107 27.10 5.64 -2.09
N PRO A 108 28.33 5.11 -2.21
CA PRO A 108 29.16 5.33 -3.41
C PRO A 108 28.51 4.77 -4.68
N SER A 109 27.66 3.76 -4.52
CA SER A 109 26.78 3.23 -5.57
C SER A 109 25.56 4.14 -5.74
N LYS A 110 25.58 5.01 -6.76
CA LYS A 110 24.43 5.83 -7.19
C LYS A 110 23.33 5.03 -7.89
N ARG A 111 23.15 3.75 -7.54
CA ARG A 111 22.09 2.92 -8.12
C ARG A 111 20.73 3.54 -7.79
N LEU A 112 19.87 3.56 -8.80
CA LEU A 112 18.48 3.97 -8.65
C LEU A 112 17.81 3.09 -7.60
N ARG A 113 17.12 3.74 -6.67
CA ARG A 113 16.16 3.12 -5.76
C ARG A 113 14.76 3.45 -6.27
N PHE A 114 13.85 2.50 -6.14
CA PHE A 114 12.45 2.68 -6.46
C PHE A 114 11.63 2.66 -5.17
N GLY A 115 11.83 3.66 -4.30
CA GLY A 115 10.97 3.88 -3.14
C GLY A 115 9.62 4.42 -3.62
N CYS A 116 8.55 3.68 -3.35
CA CYS A 116 7.23 4.00 -3.88
C CYS A 116 6.43 4.96 -2.98
N ASP A 117 6.87 5.19 -1.73
CA ASP A 117 6.15 6.00 -0.74
C ASP A 117 5.79 7.41 -1.24
N PRO A 118 6.68 8.18 -1.91
CA PRO A 118 6.29 9.46 -2.48
C PRO A 118 5.22 9.35 -3.56
N ALA A 119 5.23 8.29 -4.37
CA ALA A 119 4.21 8.06 -5.38
C ALA A 119 2.87 7.64 -4.76
N ILE A 120 2.88 6.80 -3.72
CA ILE A 120 1.69 6.45 -2.93
C ILE A 120 1.10 7.70 -2.27
N ALA A 121 1.95 8.52 -1.65
CA ALA A 121 1.54 9.79 -1.06
C ALA A 121 0.95 10.73 -2.10
N ALA A 122 1.52 10.82 -3.30
CA ALA A 122 0.97 11.64 -4.36
C ALA A 122 -0.43 11.18 -4.80
N VAL A 123 -0.65 9.86 -4.93
CA VAL A 123 -1.98 9.28 -5.20
C VAL A 123 -2.96 9.65 -4.09
N SER A 124 -2.57 9.43 -2.83
CA SER A 124 -3.38 9.78 -1.66
C SER A 124 -3.80 11.25 -1.65
N ILE A 125 -2.85 12.16 -1.85
CA ILE A 125 -3.10 13.61 -1.81
C ILE A 125 -4.01 14.05 -2.96
N VAL A 126 -3.74 13.62 -4.19
CA VAL A 126 -4.51 14.06 -5.36
C VAL A 126 -5.95 13.55 -5.30
N HIS A 127 -6.16 12.34 -4.81
CA HIS A 127 -7.49 11.73 -4.71
C HIS A 127 -8.18 11.94 -3.35
N GLY A 128 -7.51 12.58 -2.38
CA GLY A 128 -8.06 12.80 -1.04
C GLY A 128 -8.33 11.52 -0.26
N ILE A 129 -7.54 10.47 -0.47
CA ILE A 129 -7.72 9.13 0.11
C ILE A 129 -6.71 8.91 1.24
N PRO A 130 -7.13 8.65 2.49
CA PRO A 130 -6.21 8.34 3.58
C PRO A 130 -5.37 7.07 3.33
N ILE A 131 -4.14 7.05 3.83
CA ILE A 131 -3.20 5.91 3.68
C ILE A 131 -3.28 4.99 4.89
N VAL A 132 -3.26 3.68 4.66
CA VAL A 132 -2.96 2.66 5.68
C VAL A 132 -1.56 2.14 5.43
N SER A 133 -0.66 2.23 6.40
CA SER A 133 0.73 1.79 6.25
C SER A 133 1.30 1.22 7.55
N LEU A 134 2.21 0.25 7.42
CA LEU A 134 3.04 -0.24 8.53
C LEU A 134 4.32 0.61 8.71
N ASP A 135 4.72 1.34 7.66
CA ASP A 135 5.91 2.17 7.58
C ASP A 135 5.59 3.66 7.77
N THR A 136 4.82 3.97 8.82
CA THR A 136 4.25 5.31 9.02
C THR A 136 5.26 6.45 9.15
N ASN A 137 6.52 6.17 9.50
CA ASN A 137 7.54 7.21 9.64
C ASN A 137 7.91 7.87 8.31
N ASP A 138 7.95 7.10 7.21
CA ASP A 138 8.23 7.64 5.87
C ASP A 138 7.09 8.56 5.42
N PHE A 139 5.84 8.15 5.65
CA PHE A 139 4.67 8.98 5.37
C PHE A 139 4.56 10.21 6.27
N LEU A 140 4.96 10.13 7.55
CA LEU A 140 5.05 11.31 8.43
C LEU A 140 6.10 12.31 7.94
N ARG A 141 7.24 11.81 7.45
CA ARG A 141 8.26 12.65 6.81
C ARG A 141 7.71 13.33 5.56
N ILE A 142 6.96 12.62 4.74
CA ILE A 142 6.31 13.20 3.55
C ILE A 142 5.27 14.24 3.97
N HIS A 143 4.44 13.94 4.96
CA HIS A 143 3.38 14.81 5.48
C HIS A 143 3.88 16.20 5.88
N HIS A 144 5.10 16.28 6.43
CA HIS A 144 5.73 17.57 6.78
C HIS A 144 5.88 18.53 5.60
N PHE A 145 6.09 18.01 4.38
CA PHE A 145 6.23 18.82 3.16
C PHE A 145 4.95 18.83 2.32
N PHE A 146 4.21 17.73 2.33
CA PHE A 146 3.03 17.49 1.51
C PHE A 146 1.93 16.90 2.38
N PRO A 147 1.00 17.73 2.90
CA PRO A 147 0.00 17.29 3.85
C PRO A 147 -0.86 16.15 3.31
N LEU A 148 -0.74 15.00 3.95
CA LEU A 148 -1.57 13.83 3.69
C LEU A 148 -3.01 14.04 4.19
N PRO A 149 -4.03 13.51 3.47
CA PRO A 149 -5.43 13.56 3.90
C PRO A 149 -5.75 12.64 5.09
N GLY A 150 -4.81 11.78 5.47
CA GLY A 150 -4.89 10.91 6.65
C GLY A 150 -3.85 9.79 6.55
N LEU A 151 -3.41 9.30 7.70
CA LEU A 151 -2.44 8.21 7.82
C LEU A 151 -2.81 7.35 9.03
N TYR A 152 -3.12 6.08 8.78
CA TYR A 152 -3.56 5.12 9.78
C TYR A 152 -2.54 3.99 9.94
N ASP A 153 -2.24 3.65 11.20
CA ASP A 153 -1.37 2.56 11.61
C ASP A 153 -2.25 1.41 12.14
N PRO A 154 -2.44 0.31 11.39
CA PRO A 154 -3.30 -0.79 11.80
C PRO A 154 -2.71 -1.67 12.91
N VAL A 155 -1.39 -1.60 13.16
CA VAL A 155 -0.74 -2.35 14.25
C VAL A 155 -1.00 -1.67 15.59
N ARG A 156 -1.02 -0.34 15.58
CA ARG A 156 -1.25 0.47 16.77
C ARG A 156 -2.70 0.89 16.95
N ASP A 157 -3.55 0.70 15.94
CA ASP A 157 -4.94 1.19 15.89
C ASP A 157 -5.04 2.70 16.16
N ILE A 158 -4.18 3.46 15.47
CA ILE A 158 -4.14 4.94 15.63
C ILE A 158 -4.02 5.65 14.29
N TRP A 159 -4.66 6.82 14.22
CA TRP A 159 -4.42 7.80 13.18
C TRP A 159 -3.17 8.60 13.54
N ARG A 160 -2.09 8.41 12.77
CA ARG A 160 -0.84 9.18 12.87
C ARG A 160 -1.01 10.57 12.26
N VAL A 161 -1.88 10.68 11.26
CA VAL A 161 -2.42 11.94 10.73
C VAL A 161 -3.93 11.78 10.70
N PRO A 162 -4.70 12.59 11.44
CA PRO A 162 -6.17 12.51 11.43
C PRO A 162 -6.73 12.67 10.02
N GLY A 163 -7.57 11.73 9.58
CA GLY A 163 -8.41 11.87 8.38
C GLY A 163 -9.85 12.22 8.74
N GLY A 164 -10.64 12.72 7.78
CA GLY A 164 -12.02 13.11 8.02
C GLY A 164 -12.99 11.96 8.34
N ASN A 165 -12.64 10.72 7.97
CA ASN A 165 -13.58 9.59 7.92
C ASN A 165 -13.49 8.59 9.10
N GLN A 166 -13.04 9.05 10.26
CA GLN A 166 -12.75 8.19 11.43
C GLN A 166 -13.99 7.44 11.96
N ALA A 167 -15.18 8.00 11.78
CA ALA A 167 -16.43 7.48 12.34
C ALA A 167 -17.14 6.48 11.40
N GLU A 168 -17.17 6.72 10.09
CA GLU A 168 -17.91 5.87 9.15
C GLU A 168 -17.23 4.52 8.94
N LEU A 169 -15.89 4.50 8.84
CA LEU A 169 -15.10 3.27 8.63
C LEU A 169 -15.20 2.27 9.81
N ARG A 170 -15.55 2.74 11.02
CA ARG A 170 -15.72 1.90 12.22
C ARG A 170 -17.16 1.43 12.44
N SER A 171 -18.14 1.98 11.72
CA SER A 171 -19.56 1.65 11.86
C SER A 171 -20.03 0.48 10.98
N GLY A 172 -19.16 -0.06 10.12
CA GLY A 172 -19.44 -1.25 9.31
C GLY A 172 -19.48 -2.52 10.16
N SER A 173 -20.55 -3.29 10.05
CA SER A 173 -20.69 -4.63 10.63
C SER A 173 -19.44 -5.49 10.35
N ARG A 174 -19.07 -6.36 11.31
CA ARG A 174 -17.98 -7.33 11.13
C ARG A 174 -18.21 -8.17 9.87
N HIS A 175 -17.51 -7.84 8.79
CA HIS A 175 -17.42 -8.68 7.61
C HIS A 175 -16.37 -9.75 7.89
N THR A 176 -16.75 -11.02 7.79
CA THR A 176 -15.86 -12.14 8.15
C THR A 176 -14.87 -12.50 7.05
N GLU A 177 -15.12 -12.10 5.80
CA GLU A 177 -14.25 -12.34 4.65
C GLU A 177 -14.30 -11.14 3.70
N ASN A 178 -13.14 -10.50 3.46
CA ASN A 178 -12.99 -9.45 2.47
C ASN A 178 -12.17 -9.95 1.28
N VAL A 179 -12.09 -9.14 0.23
CA VAL A 179 -11.39 -9.40 -1.02
C VAL A 179 -9.95 -9.89 -0.86
N LEU A 180 -9.24 -9.46 0.19
CA LEU A 180 -7.85 -9.84 0.46
C LEU A 180 -7.71 -11.22 1.13
N PHE A 181 -8.80 -11.76 1.68
CA PHE A 181 -8.81 -13.02 2.43
C PHE A 181 -9.77 -14.09 1.88
N LYS A 182 -10.32 -13.92 0.66
CA LYS A 182 -11.05 -14.99 -0.04
C LYS A 182 -10.12 -16.19 -0.33
N ASP A 183 -10.65 -17.41 -0.21
CA ASP A 183 -9.90 -18.70 -0.18
C ASP A 183 -8.79 -18.86 -1.23
N GLU A 184 -8.99 -18.39 -2.46
CA GLU A 184 -7.99 -18.49 -3.54
C GLU A 184 -6.73 -17.64 -3.28
N LEU A 185 -6.89 -16.45 -2.70
CA LEU A 185 -5.78 -15.53 -2.42
C LEU A 185 -4.96 -15.97 -1.22
N GLN A 186 -5.62 -16.49 -0.17
CA GLN A 186 -4.90 -17.05 0.98
C GLN A 186 -4.16 -18.34 0.60
N THR A 187 -4.76 -19.20 -0.22
CA THR A 187 -4.11 -20.41 -0.71
C THR A 187 -2.87 -20.07 -1.55
N ALA A 188 -2.96 -19.09 -2.45
CA ALA A 188 -1.81 -18.62 -3.23
C ALA A 188 -0.72 -17.95 -2.35
N ALA A 189 -1.13 -17.16 -1.35
CA ALA A 189 -0.21 -16.51 -0.41
C ALA A 189 0.59 -17.54 0.43
N ILE A 190 -0.09 -18.58 0.94
CA ILE A 190 0.52 -19.68 1.68
C ILE A 190 1.46 -20.50 0.79
N ALA A 191 1.11 -20.63 -0.49
CA ALA A 191 1.88 -21.38 -1.47
C ALA A 191 3.17 -20.67 -1.90
N CYS A 192 3.37 -19.36 -1.69
CA CYS A 192 4.57 -18.56 -2.01
C CYS A 192 5.90 -18.95 -1.32
N ARG A 193 6.03 -20.20 -0.91
CA ARG A 193 7.16 -20.81 -0.21
C ARG A 193 8.19 -21.44 -1.13
#